data_AF-A0A2E4NLZ7-F1
#
_entry.id   AF-A0A2E4NLZ7-F1
#
_cell.length_a   1.000
_cell.length_b   1.000
_cell.length_c   1.000
_cell.angle_alpha   90.00
_cell.angle_beta   90.00
_cell.angle_gamma   90.00
#
_symmetry.space_group_name_H-M   'P 1'
#
loop_
_entity.id
_entity.type
_entity.pdbx_description
1 polymer ?
#
loop_
_entity_poly.entity_id
_entity_poly.type
_entity_poly.pdbx_seq_one_letter_code
_entity_poly.pdbx_strand_id
1 'polypeptide(L)' 'MFYFEAILFISFVYFSGFGYRKNKRNMMLLGSFCLFLSLSAEPFVEGFNTGFTESSQEIKQSKSAD' A
#
# COMPACT_ATOMS: atom_id res chain seq x y z
N MET A 1 4.04 4.91 8.24
CA MET A 1 2.82 5.16 7.43
C MET A 1 2.69 6.64 7.08
N PHE A 2 2.60 7.56 8.05
CA PHE A 2 2.32 8.98 7.79
C PHE A 2 3.16 9.65 6.67
N TYR A 3 4.49 9.58 6.73
CA TYR A 3 5.34 10.19 5.68
C TYR A 3 5.16 9.52 4.31
N PHE A 4 4.92 8.20 4.28
CA PHE A 4 4.72 7.45 3.05
C PHE A 4 3.38 7.81 2.40
N GLU A 5 2.30 7.87 3.18
CA GLU A 5 1.00 8.37 2.73
C GLU A 5 1.08 9.81 2.23
N ALA A 6 1.77 10.69 2.97
CA ALA A 6 1.93 12.08 2.57
C ALA A 6 2.63 12.21 1.20
N ILE A 7 3.70 11.44 0.98
CA ILE A 7 4.43 11.42 -0.30
C ILE A 7 3.52 10.92 -1.43
N LEU A 8 2.76 9.84 -1.20
CA LEU A 8 1.83 9.29 -2.19
C LEU A 8 0.67 10.24 -2.48
N PHE A 9 0.15 10.93 -1.46
CA PHE A 9 -0.92 11.91 -1.62
C PHE A 9 -0.44 13.13 -2.42
N ILE A 10 0.75 13.66 -2.12
CA ILE A 10 1.37 14.73 -2.91
C ILE A 10 1.58 14.27 -4.36
N SER A 11 2.04 13.05 -4.56
CA SER A 11 2.22 12.45 -5.89
C SER A 11 0.89 12.33 -6.64
N PHE A 12 -0.19 11.92 -5.96
CA PHE A 12 -1.54 11.88 -6.52
C PHE A 12 -1.98 13.27 -7.00
N VAL A 13 -1.87 14.30 -6.16
CA VAL A 13 -2.25 15.66 -6.52
C VAL A 13 -1.43 16.15 -7.73
N TYR A 14 -0.13 15.88 -7.74
CA TYR A 14 0.76 16.28 -8.83
C TYR A 14 0.39 15.57 -10.15
N PHE A 15 0.32 14.24 -10.16
CA PHE A 15 0.05 13.46 -11.37
C PHE A 15 -1.38 13.64 -11.89
N SER A 16 -2.37 13.73 -11.00
CA SER A 16 -3.76 14.03 -11.39
C SER A 16 -3.90 15.44 -11.93
N GLY A 17 -3.33 16.45 -11.25
CA GLY A 17 -3.41 17.85 -11.70
C GLY A 17 -2.67 18.09 -13.02
N PHE A 18 -1.44 17.60 -13.12
CA PHE A 18 -0.66 17.72 -14.35
C PHE A 18 -1.24 16.87 -15.49
N GLY A 19 -1.67 15.64 -15.18
CA GLY A 19 -2.33 14.73 -16.11
C GLY A 19 -3.63 15.32 -16.66
N TYR A 20 -4.45 15.95 -15.82
CA TYR A 20 -5.65 16.68 -16.22
C TYR A 20 -5.31 17.81 -17.19
N ARG A 21 -4.36 18.67 -16.80
CA ARG A 21 -3.97 19.83 -17.61
C ARG A 21 -3.40 19.45 -18.97
N LYS A 22 -2.72 18.31 -19.08
CA LYS A 22 -2.11 17.81 -20.33
C LYS A 22 -2.98 16.78 -21.06
N ASN A 23 -4.18 16.48 -20.56
CA ASN A 23 -5.06 15.41 -21.05
C ASN A 23 -4.32 14.06 -21.22
N LYS A 24 -3.43 13.72 -20.28
CA LYS A 24 -2.63 12.50 -20.27
C LYS A 24 -3.27 11.49 -19.32
N ARG A 25 -4.17 10.64 -19.86
CA ARG A 25 -4.92 9.64 -19.09
C ARG A 25 -4.03 8.73 -18.24
N ASN A 26 -2.90 8.27 -18.78
CA ASN A 26 -1.98 7.39 -18.04
C ASN A 26 -1.37 8.07 -16.81
N MET A 27 -1.13 9.39 -16.85
CA MET A 27 -0.66 10.14 -15.67
C MET A 27 -1.74 10.25 -14.61
N MET A 28 -3.00 10.47 -15.02
CA MET A 28 -4.12 10.51 -14.08
C MET A 28 -4.33 9.12 -13.45
N LEU A 29 -4.18 8.05 -14.24
CA LEU A 29 -4.25 6.68 -13.76
C LEU A 29 -3.15 6.38 -12.73
N LEU A 30 -1.93 6.82 -13.00
CA LEU A 30 -0.81 6.70 -12.07
C LEU A 30 -1.08 7.45 -10.77
N GLY A 31 -1.63 8.68 -10.86
CA GLY A 31 -2.07 9.44 -9.69
C GLY A 31 -3.09 8.66 -8.86
N SER A 32 -4.14 8.13 -9.47
CA SER A 32 -5.14 7.31 -8.79
C SER A 32 -4.53 6.07 -8.13
N PHE A 33 -3.53 5.44 -8.76
CA PHE A 33 -2.77 4.34 -8.16
C PHE A 33 -2.02 4.77 -6.90
N CYS A 34 -1.38 5.94 -6.91
CA CYS A 34 -0.72 6.47 -5.72
C CYS A 34 -1.71 6.68 -4.57
N LEU A 35 -2.90 7.22 -4.85
CA LEU A 35 -3.94 7.39 -3.84
C LEU A 35 -4.43 6.05 -3.29
N PHE A 36 -4.66 5.07 -4.16
CA PHE A 36 -5.05 3.71 -3.78
C PHE A 36 -4.02 3.06 -2.86
N LEU A 37 -2.73 3.14 -3.21
CA LEU A 37 -1.64 2.60 -2.40
C LEU A 37 -1.52 3.30 -1.05
N SER A 38 -1.76 4.62 -0.99
CA SER A 38 -1.75 5.36 0.26
C SER A 38 -2.78 4.82 1.24
N LEU A 39 -4.03 4.65 0.80
CA LEU A 39 -5.14 4.18 1.63
C LEU A 39 -5.05 2.70 2.00
N SER A 40 -4.44 1.88 1.14
CA SER A 40 -4.39 0.43 1.34
C SER A 40 -3.13 -0.07 2.04
N ALA A 41 -2.07 0.75 2.15
CA ALA A 41 -0.79 0.32 2.69
C ALA A 41 -0.88 -0.12 4.16
N GLU A 42 -1.56 0.64 5.01
CA GLU A 42 -1.70 0.31 6.44
C GLU A 42 -2.45 -1.00 6.68
N PRO A 43 -3.71 -1.18 6.20
CA PRO A 43 -4.43 -2.43 6.40
C PRO A 43 -3.74 -3.63 5.73
N PHE A 44 -3.03 -3.41 4.62
CA PHE A 44 -2.24 -4.46 3.98
C PHE A 44 -1.08 -4.93 4.86
N VAL A 45 -0.28 -4.00 5.43
CA VAL A 45 0.86 -4.35 6.27
C VAL A 45 0.40 -5.03 7.55
N GLU A 46 -0.69 -4.56 8.16
CA GLU A 46 -1.26 -5.18 9.35
C GLU A 46 -1.76 -6.60 9.08
N GLY A 47 -2.53 -6.79 8.00
CA GLY A 47 -3.01 -8.11 7.59
C GLY A 47 -1.88 -9.08 7.25
N PHE A 48 -0.85 -8.59 6.54
CA PHE A 48 0.32 -9.40 6.18
C PHE A 48 1.12 -9.82 7.42
N ASN A 49 1.41 -8.90 8.34
CA ASN A 49 2.21 -9.20 9.52
C ASN A 49 1.48 -10.16 10.48
N THR A 50 0.15 -10.03 10.57
CA THR A 50 -0.70 -10.94 11.33
C THR A 50 -0.62 -12.35 10.76
N GLY A 51 -0.92 -12.53 9.47
CA GLY A 51 -0.85 -13.85 8.83
C GLY A 51 0.55 -14.46 8.84
N PHE A 52 1.60 -13.64 8.71
CA PHE A 52 2.98 -14.11 8.80
C PHE A 52 3.35 -14.60 10.22
N THR A 53 2.88 -13.89 11.24
CA THR A 53 3.14 -14.27 12.64
C THR A 53 2.38 -15.53 13.02
N GLU A 54 1.10 -15.63 12.64
CA GLU A 54 0.26 -16.80 12.89
C GLU A 54 0.84 -18.06 12.23
N SER A 55 1.17 -18.00 10.94
CA SER A 55 1.80 -19.12 10.24
C SER A 55 3.15 -19.52 10.85
N SER A 56 3.96 -18.55 11.29
CA SER A 56 5.23 -18.82 11.96
C SER A 56 5.04 -19.49 13.33
N GLN A 57 3.97 -19.17 14.05
CA GLN A 57 3.62 -19.80 15.33
C GLN A 57 3.09 -21.22 15.14
N GLU A 58 2.25 -21.46 14.12
CA GLU A 58 1.80 -22.81 13.76
C GLU A 58 2.97 -23.74 13.45
N ILE A 59 3.95 -23.27 12.69
CA ILE A 59 5.17 -24.05 12.37
C ILE A 59 5.96 -24.39 13.65
N LYS A 60 6.08 -23.44 14.60
CA LYS A 60 6.79 -23.69 15.86
C LYS A 60 6.04 -24.66 16.77
N GLN A 61 4.71 -24.59 16.84
CA GLN A 61 3.91 -25.53 17.62
C GLN A 61 3.95 -26.94 17.02
N SER A 62 3.90 -27.08 15.70
CA SER A 62 4.04 -28.37 15.02
C SER A 62 5.38 -29.03 15.32
N LYS A 63 6.46 -28.25 15.44
CA LYS A 63 7.81 -28.76 15.71
C LYS A 63 8.11 -29.08 17.17
N SER A 64 7.27 -28.63 18.11
CA SER A 64 7.43 -28.87 19.54
C SER A 64 6.56 -30.03 20.05
N ALA A 65 5.73 -30.60 19.18
CA ALA A 65 4.88 -31.76 19.45
C ALA A 65 5.51 -33.09 18.98
N ASP A 66 6.67 -33.03 18.31
CA ASP A 66 7.58 -34.16 18.01
C ASP A 66 8.75 -34.18 19.01
#